data_AF-A0A517YBJ7-F1
#
_entry.id   AF-A0A517YBJ7-F1
#
_cell.length_a   1.000
_cell.length_b   1.000
_cell.length_c   1.000
_cell.angle_alpha   90.00
_cell.angle_beta   90.00
_cell.angle_gamma   90.00
#
_symmetry.space_group_name_H-M   'P 1'
#
loop_
_entity.id
_entity.type
_entity.pdbx_description
1 polymer ?
#
loop_
_entity_poly.entity_id
_entity_poly.type
_entity_poly.pdbx_seq_one_letter_code
_entity_poly.pdbx_strand_id
1 'polypeptide(L)'
;MGPKEIAIFLAGLMVGILLTICFAFVLRIFSPWLRCFLGGAPVSFFSLIGMLLRGTPVNLLVDAHLSLVHSGKGAAIRELESTYIAQRGKILTSNDLVNVVAANRVDQSRHGE
;
A
#
# COMPACT_ATOMS: atom_id res chain seq x y z
N MET A 1 47.51 5.84 0.09
CA MET A 1 46.59 4.72 0.37
C MET A 1 47.06 3.55 -0.45
N GLY A 2 47.38 2.42 0.17
CA GLY A 2 47.69 1.20 -0.58
C GLY A 2 46.44 0.61 -1.26
N PRO A 3 46.64 -0.32 -2.21
CA PRO A 3 45.55 -0.93 -2.99
C PRO A 3 44.53 -1.67 -2.12
N LYS A 4 44.95 -2.23 -0.99
CA LYS A 4 44.08 -2.93 -0.02
C LYS A 4 43.18 -1.97 0.75
N GLU A 5 43.67 -0.79 1.12
CA GLU A 5 42.86 0.22 1.81
C GLU A 5 41.76 0.76 0.91
N ILE A 6 42.06 0.96 -0.39
CA ILE A 6 41.07 1.37 -1.40
C ILE A 6 40.00 0.28 -1.56
N ALA A 7 40.39 -1.00 -1.65
CA ALA A 7 39.45 -2.11 -1.79
C ALA A 7 38.48 -2.22 -0.59
N ILE A 8 38.99 -2.09 0.64
CA ILE A 8 38.16 -2.13 1.86
C ILE A 8 37.16 -0.97 1.87
N PHE A 9 37.61 0.24 1.51
CA PHE A 9 36.75 1.41 1.46
C PHE A 9 35.61 1.23 0.43
N LEU A 10 35.93 0.73 -0.76
CA LEU A 10 34.94 0.46 -1.82
C LEU A 10 33.93 -0.62 -1.40
N ALA A 11 34.40 -1.69 -0.75
CA ALA A 11 33.51 -2.74 -0.23
C ALA A 11 32.57 -2.21 0.85
N GLY A 12 33.08 -1.42 1.79
CA GLY A 12 32.26 -0.75 2.81
C GLY A 12 31.22 0.19 2.20
N LEU A 13 31.61 0.96 1.19
CA LEU A 13 30.70 1.85 0.46
C LEU A 13 29.56 1.06 -0.22
N MET A 14 29.88 -0.04 -0.91
CA MET A 14 28.88 -0.89 -1.56
C MET A 14 27.87 -1.47 -0.57
N VAL A 15 28.35 -1.98 0.56
CA VAL A 15 27.48 -2.51 1.62
C VAL A 15 26.60 -1.40 2.21
N GLY A 16 27.17 -0.23 2.47
CA GLY A 16 26.42 0.93 2.97
C GLY A 16 25.31 1.38 2.02
N ILE A 17 25.59 1.41 0.71
CA ILE A 17 24.58 1.75 -0.31
C ILE A 17 23.47 0.69 -0.33
N LEU A 18 23.82 -0.59 -0.33
CA LEU A 18 22.83 -1.68 -0.34
C LEU A 18 21.90 -1.62 0.88
N LEU A 19 22.47 -1.41 2.07
CA LEU A 19 21.70 -1.21 3.31
C LEU A 19 20.77 -0.01 3.22
N THR A 20 21.26 1.12 2.69
CA THR A 20 20.46 2.34 2.54
C THR A 20 19.27 2.12 1.60
N ILE A 21 19.48 1.44 0.47
CA ILE A 21 18.41 1.11 -0.48
C ILE A 21 17.38 0.18 0.15
N CYS A 22 17.83 -0.87 0.84
CA CYS A 22 16.94 -1.79 1.56
C CYS A 22 16.11 -1.06 2.62
N PHE A 23 16.76 -0.19 3.40
CA PHE A 23 16.10 0.61 4.43
C PHE A 23 15.06 1.57 3.83
N ALA A 24 15.40 2.27 2.74
CA ALA A 24 14.47 3.14 2.02
C ALA A 24 13.24 2.37 1.50
N PHE A 25 13.44 1.15 1.01
CA PHE A 25 12.35 0.29 0.54
C PHE A 25 11.39 -0.10 1.68
N VAL A 26 11.92 -0.47 2.85
CA VAL A 26 11.11 -0.78 4.03
C VAL A 26 10.31 0.45 4.48
N LEU A 27 10.96 1.63 4.55
CA LEU A 27 10.29 2.88 4.94
C LEU A 27 9.13 3.24 4.00
N ARG A 28 9.26 2.94 2.69
CA ARG A 28 8.20 3.18 1.71
C ARG A 28 6.90 2.41 2.04
N ILE A 29 7.01 1.21 2.61
CA ILE A 29 5.85 0.38 3.01
C ILE A 29 5.42 0.72 4.45
N PHE A 30 6.37 1.06 5.31
CA PHE A 30 6.11 1.43 6.70
C PHE A 30 5.26 2.69 6.84
N SER A 31 5.47 3.70 5.99
CA SER A 31 4.68 4.94 6.00
C SER A 31 3.16 4.73 5.79
N PRO A 32 2.68 4.06 4.72
CA PRO A 32 1.26 3.77 4.56
C PRO A 32 0.72 2.81 5.62
N TRP A 33 1.52 1.83 6.05
CA TRP A 33 1.13 0.93 7.14
C TRP A 33 0.83 1.69 8.44
N LEU A 34 1.74 2.58 8.83
CA LEU A 34 1.63 3.34 10.07
C LEU A 34 0.43 4.30 10.04
N ARG A 35 0.14 4.93 8.89
CA ARG A 35 -1.04 5.77 8.72
C ARG A 35 -2.34 5.01 8.97
N CYS A 36 -2.46 3.79 8.43
CA CYS A 36 -3.59 2.90 8.69
C CYS A 36 -3.68 2.51 10.17
N PHE A 37 -2.55 2.10 10.76
CA PHE A 37 -2.49 1.68 12.15
C PHE A 37 -2.89 2.80 13.12
N LEU A 38 -2.35 4.00 12.96
CA LEU A 38 -2.65 5.16 13.80
C LEU A 38 -4.05 5.71 13.56
N GLY A 39 -4.56 5.62 12.35
CA GLY A 39 -5.91 6.08 12.00
C GLY A 39 -7.02 5.06 12.27
N GLY A 40 -6.77 4.04 13.10
CA GLY A 40 -7.79 3.10 13.57
C GLY A 40 -8.24 2.07 12.54
N ALA A 41 -7.51 1.91 11.44
CA ALA A 41 -7.78 0.96 10.36
C ALA A 41 -6.57 0.04 10.15
N PRO A 42 -6.21 -0.81 11.13
CA PRO A 42 -4.99 -1.59 11.08
C PRO A 42 -5.03 -2.61 9.92
N VAL A 43 -4.01 -2.56 9.06
CA VAL A 43 -3.80 -3.53 7.97
C VAL A 43 -2.53 -4.32 8.27
N SER A 44 -2.53 -5.63 7.95
CA SER A 44 -1.34 -6.46 8.13
C SER A 44 -0.21 -6.02 7.20
N PHE A 45 1.01 -5.96 7.73
CA PHE A 45 2.22 -5.67 6.95
C PHE A 45 2.36 -6.60 5.74
N PHE A 46 2.08 -7.89 5.93
CA PHE A 46 2.14 -8.90 4.88
C PHE A 46 1.12 -8.64 3.76
N SER A 47 -0.04 -8.07 4.08
CA SER A 47 -1.03 -7.69 3.06
C SER A 47 -0.53 -6.57 2.17
N LEU A 48 0.14 -5.55 2.74
CA LEU A 48 0.72 -4.44 1.97
C LEU A 48 1.85 -4.92 1.06
N ILE A 49 2.69 -5.84 1.55
CA ILE A 49 3.73 -6.48 0.74
C ILE A 49 3.09 -7.29 -0.39
N GLY A 50 2.05 -8.07 -0.10
CA GLY A 50 1.30 -8.83 -1.11
C GLY A 50 0.69 -7.95 -2.20
N MET A 51 0.14 -6.81 -1.82
CA MET A 51 -0.37 -5.79 -2.75
C MET A 51 0.75 -5.25 -3.65
N LEU A 52 1.92 -4.96 -3.07
CA LEU A 52 3.07 -4.46 -3.82
C LEU A 52 3.60 -5.50 -4.81
N LEU A 53 3.68 -6.78 -4.42
CA LEU A 53 4.05 -7.89 -5.31
C LEU A 53 3.03 -8.08 -6.44
N ARG A 54 1.75 -7.86 -6.18
CA ARG A 54 0.68 -7.88 -7.19
C ARG A 54 0.68 -6.65 -8.11
N GLY A 55 1.52 -5.65 -7.84
CA GLY A 55 1.59 -4.41 -8.60
C GLY A 55 0.38 -3.50 -8.40
N THR A 56 -0.26 -3.57 -7.22
CA THR A 56 -1.36 -2.68 -6.83
C THR A 56 -0.83 -1.47 -6.05
N PRO A 57 -1.41 -0.27 -6.21
CA PRO A 57 -0.91 0.95 -5.59
C PRO A 57 -1.29 1.02 -4.11
N VAL A 58 -0.42 0.51 -3.24
CA VAL A 58 -0.64 0.40 -1.79
C VAL A 58 -1.12 1.72 -1.14
N ASN A 59 -0.53 2.87 -1.49
CA ASN A 59 -0.93 4.17 -0.92
C ASN A 59 -2.40 4.49 -1.23
N LEU A 60 -2.83 4.31 -2.48
CA LEU A 60 -4.21 4.59 -2.90
C LEU A 60 -5.21 3.72 -2.13
N LEU A 61 -4.90 2.42 -2.02
CA LEU A 61 -5.75 1.47 -1.30
C LEU A 61 -5.84 1.81 0.19
N VAL A 62 -4.72 2.15 0.82
CA VAL A 62 -4.64 2.54 2.23
C VAL A 62 -5.44 3.82 2.51
N ASP A 63 -5.27 4.84 1.67
CA ASP A 63 -5.96 6.12 1.85
C ASP A 63 -7.48 5.95 1.66
N ALA A 64 -7.90 5.17 0.67
CA ALA A 64 -9.31 4.84 0.45
C ALA A 64 -9.91 4.02 1.60
N HIS A 65 -9.16 3.04 2.11
CA HIS A 65 -9.57 2.22 3.25
C HIS A 65 -9.76 3.08 4.50
N LEU A 66 -8.80 3.97 4.77
CA LEU A 66 -8.86 4.90 5.89
C LEU A 66 -10.09 5.81 5.78
N SER A 67 -10.36 6.36 4.59
CA SER A 67 -11.54 7.19 4.33
C SER A 67 -12.87 6.44 4.57
N LEU A 68 -12.95 5.17 4.15
CA LEU A 68 -14.13 4.33 4.40
C LEU A 68 -14.33 4.03 5.88
N VAL A 69 -13.26 3.77 6.63
CA VAL A 69 -13.35 3.57 8.09
C VAL A 69 -13.81 4.85 8.79
N HIS A 70 -13.25 6.01 8.43
CA HIS A 70 -13.61 7.31 9.02
C HIS A 70 -15.05 7.74 8.68
N SER A 71 -15.59 7.34 7.53
CA SER A 71 -16.98 7.61 7.14
C SER A 71 -17.99 6.62 7.71
N GLY A 72 -17.55 5.65 8.53
CA GLY A 72 -18.39 4.61 9.09
C GLY A 72 -18.82 3.53 8.07
N LYS A 73 -18.32 3.60 6.83
CA LYS A 73 -18.59 2.65 5.74
C LYS A 73 -17.44 1.67 5.56
N GLY A 74 -16.86 1.20 6.66
CA GLY A 74 -15.68 0.35 6.67
C GLY A 74 -15.77 -0.78 5.62
N ALA A 75 -14.70 -0.93 4.85
CA ALA A 75 -14.57 -1.99 3.86
C ALA A 75 -13.26 -2.74 4.06
N ALA A 76 -13.28 -4.05 3.87
CA ALA A 76 -12.05 -4.83 3.97
C ALA A 76 -11.06 -4.36 2.89
N ILE A 77 -9.78 -4.18 3.25
CA ILE A 77 -8.75 -3.76 2.28
C ILE A 77 -8.71 -4.67 1.03
N ARG A 78 -9.07 -5.96 1.18
CA ARG A 78 -9.16 -6.93 0.09
C ARG A 78 -10.29 -6.64 -0.90
N GLU A 79 -11.40 -6.08 -0.43
CA GLU A 79 -12.53 -5.66 -1.27
C GLU A 79 -12.17 -4.41 -2.08
N LEU A 80 -11.47 -3.45 -1.45
CA LEU A 80 -10.89 -2.32 -2.16
C LEU A 80 -9.91 -2.78 -3.24
N GLU A 81 -9.04 -3.74 -2.90
CA GLU A 81 -8.08 -4.32 -3.83
C GLU A 81 -8.76 -5.01 -5.01
N SER A 82 -9.77 -5.87 -4.77
CA SER A 82 -10.49 -6.55 -5.85
C SER A 82 -11.20 -5.55 -6.76
N THR A 83 -11.78 -4.49 -6.18
CA THR A 83 -12.46 -3.43 -6.94
C THR A 83 -11.45 -2.64 -7.79
N TYR A 84 -10.30 -2.30 -7.21
CA TYR A 84 -9.21 -1.65 -7.94
C TYR A 84 -8.72 -2.50 -9.12
N ILE A 85 -8.53 -3.80 -8.92
CA ILE A 85 -8.08 -4.72 -9.97
C ILE A 85 -9.14 -4.83 -11.07
N ALA A 86 -10.42 -4.92 -10.73
CA ALA A 86 -11.51 -5.00 -11.70
C ALA A 86 -11.63 -3.74 -12.58
N GLN A 87 -11.25 -2.57 -12.05
CA GLN A 87 -11.34 -1.28 -12.73
C GLN A 87 -9.98 -0.63 -12.97
N ARG A 88 -8.94 -1.45 -13.08
CA ARG A 88 -7.56 -0.99 -13.26
C ARG A 88 -7.47 -0.10 -14.51
N GLY A 89 -7.01 1.13 -14.33
CA GLY A 89 -6.93 2.15 -15.39
C GLY A 89 -8.07 3.17 -15.41
N LYS A 90 -9.19 2.93 -14.71
CA LYS A 90 -10.26 3.92 -14.50
C LYS A 90 -10.14 4.63 -13.15
N ILE A 91 -9.69 3.91 -12.12
CA ILE A 91 -9.52 4.43 -10.77
C ILE A 91 -8.15 5.10 -10.67
N LEU A 92 -8.15 6.43 -10.59
CA LEU A 92 -6.95 7.25 -10.51
C LEU A 92 -6.70 7.78 -9.10
N THR A 93 -7.76 7.94 -8.31
CA THR A 93 -7.69 8.49 -6.96
C THR A 93 -8.34 7.58 -5.91
N SER A 94 -7.99 7.82 -4.65
CA SER A 94 -8.59 7.13 -3.51
C SER A 94 -10.10 7.41 -3.41
N ASN A 95 -10.55 8.64 -3.73
CA ASN A 95 -11.96 8.99 -3.72
C ASN A 95 -12.75 8.24 -4.79
N ASP A 96 -12.19 8.05 -5.99
CA ASP A 96 -12.83 7.24 -7.03
C ASP A 96 -13.07 5.81 -6.54
N LEU A 97 -12.06 5.22 -5.89
CA LEU A 97 -12.17 3.87 -5.34
C LEU A 97 -13.26 3.80 -4.25
N VAL A 98 -13.30 4.78 -3.34
CA VAL A 98 -14.33 4.88 -2.30
C VAL A 98 -15.73 4.94 -2.92
N ASN A 99 -15.92 5.78 -3.93
CA ASN A 99 -17.21 5.96 -4.61
C ASN A 99 -17.66 4.68 -5.32
N VAL A 100 -16.76 4.02 -6.03
CA VAL A 100 -17.05 2.76 -6.74
C VAL A 100 -17.41 1.65 -5.76
N VAL A 101 -16.63 1.49 -4.67
CA VAL A 101 -16.92 0.48 -3.64
C VAL A 101 -18.27 0.74 -2.99
N ALA A 102 -18.59 2.01 -2.69
CA ALA A 102 -19.89 2.37 -2.15
C ALA A 102 -21.05 2.06 -3.12
N ALA A 103 -20.89 2.35 -4.42
CA ALA A 103 -21.88 2.05 -5.45
C ALA A 103 -22.12 0.54 -5.60
N ASN A 104 -21.05 -0.24 -5.72
CA ASN A 104 -21.14 -1.71 -5.87
C ASN A 104 -21.89 -2.38 -4.71
N ARG A 105 -21.76 -1.87 -3.48
CA ARG A 105 -22.48 -2.39 -2.30
C ARG A 105 -23.99 -2.11 -2.37
N VAL A 106 -24.39 -0.95 -2.88
CA VAL A 106 -25.81 -0.61 -3.07
C VAL A 106 -26.43 -1.50 -4.15
N ASP A 107 -25.74 -1.73 -5.26
CA ASP A 107 -26.23 -2.60 -6.32
C ASP A 107 -26.36 -4.06 -5.85
N GLN A 108 -25.41 -4.56 -5.06
CA GLN A 108 -25.50 -5.89 -4.43
C GLN A 108 -26.70 -6.01 -3.49
N SER A 109 -27.06 -4.95 -2.75
CA SER A 109 -28.23 -4.98 -1.87
C SER A 109 -29.55 -5.05 -2.64
N ARG A 110 -29.66 -4.45 -3.83
CA ARG A 110 -30.87 -4.50 -4.68
C ARG A 110 -31.10 -5.85 -5.36
N HIS A 111 -30.06 -6.64 -5.57
CA HIS A 111 -30.17 -7.96 -6.19
C HIS A 111 -30.47 -9.09 -5.20
N GLY A 112 -30.50 -8.80 -3.90
CA GLY A 112 -30.84 -9.74 -2.83
C GLY A 112 -32.32 -9.71 -2.42
N GLU A 113 -33.15 -8.89 -3.07
CA GLU A 113 -34.61 -8.78 -2.90
C GLU A 113 -35.36 -9.41 -4.08
#